data_AF-A0A1H7NSQ7-F1
#
_entry.id   AF-A0A1H7NSQ7-F1
#
_cell.length_a   1.000
_cell.length_b   1.000
_cell.length_c   1.000
_cell.angle_alpha   90.00
_cell.angle_beta   90.00
_cell.angle_gamma   90.00
#
_symmetry.space_group_name_H-M   'P 1'
#
loop_
_entity.id
_entity.type
_entity.pdbx_description
1 polymer ?
#
loop_
_entity_poly.entity_id
_entity_poly.type
_entity_poly.pdbx_seq_one_letter_code
_entity_poly.pdbx_strand_id
1 'polypeptide(L)'
;MADPEVDVFAFQEMNKSSGAPRNDKAIFAAMTSLVKAQAYELSSLPGRKKTKAVYQFNLISVVGADMYRLMFAPNGSGISTTKIDSEQYIARYIVSKRESFSRIRFITSKAFRSALDDYGKLHSANVKWFGGQQTAFYEDIIKDHDRIRSLSKAFNAQIKHKVKWRVEAQFKNLKNFDEEPFLSWNSKRNVLEVSYWVDEEVVQWLNESKDIQGVIEAALKGVYRYSGPFEFDVPF
;
A
#
# COMPACT_ATOMS: atom_id res chain seq x y z
N MET A 1 18.53 -2.69 9.22
CA MET A 1 18.24 -3.54 10.39
C MET A 1 18.94 -4.85 10.11
N ALA A 2 19.78 -5.33 11.03
CA ALA A 2 20.36 -6.65 10.91
C ALA A 2 19.26 -7.71 11.04
N ASP A 3 19.38 -8.79 10.27
CA ASP A 3 18.52 -9.96 10.42
C ASP A 3 18.76 -10.59 11.80
N PRO A 4 17.73 -11.16 12.46
CA PRO A 4 17.91 -11.79 13.75
C PRO A 4 18.83 -13.01 13.60
N GLU A 5 19.97 -12.98 14.30
CA GLU A 5 20.94 -14.09 14.33
C GLU A 5 20.40 -15.31 15.10
N VAL A 6 19.33 -15.13 15.89
CA VAL A 6 18.78 -16.13 16.82
C VAL A 6 17.26 -16.02 16.91
N ASP A 7 16.57 -17.17 16.97
CA ASP A 7 15.14 -17.24 17.27
C ASP A 7 14.91 -17.20 18.78
N VAL A 8 14.07 -16.28 19.25
CA VAL A 8 13.71 -16.19 20.67
C VAL A 8 12.70 -17.27 21.01
N PHE A 9 13.13 -18.27 21.78
CA PHE A 9 12.27 -19.37 22.23
C PHE A 9 11.16 -18.90 23.18
N ALA A 10 11.50 -18.06 24.17
CA ALA A 10 10.55 -17.55 25.16
C ALA A 10 11.03 -16.23 25.78
N PHE A 11 10.07 -15.45 26.27
CA PHE A 11 10.31 -14.36 27.20
C PHE A 11 9.87 -14.79 28.59
N GLN A 12 10.66 -14.44 29.61
CA GLN A 12 10.38 -14.77 31.00
C GLN A 12 10.60 -13.54 31.88
N GLU A 13 9.61 -13.16 32.69
CA GLU A 13 9.80 -12.18 33.76
C GLU A 13 10.43 -12.87 34.98
N MET A 14 11.47 -12.27 35.58
CA MET A 14 12.18 -12.82 36.73
C MET A 14 12.33 -11.78 37.84
N ASN A 15 12.27 -12.21 39.10
CA ASN A 15 12.60 -11.36 40.23
C ASN A 15 14.11 -11.04 40.23
N LYS A 16 14.45 -9.76 40.33
CA LYS A 16 15.85 -9.29 40.29
C LYS A 16 16.72 -9.82 41.42
N SER A 17 16.17 -10.04 42.61
CA SER A 17 16.92 -10.46 43.80
C SER A 17 17.01 -11.97 43.92
N SER A 18 15.90 -12.69 43.71
CA SER A 18 15.86 -14.15 43.89
C SER A 18 16.10 -14.95 42.61
N GLY A 19 16.04 -14.31 41.44
CA GLY A 19 16.04 -15.00 40.15
C GLY A 19 14.81 -15.88 39.92
N ALA A 20 13.83 -15.86 40.83
CA ALA A 20 12.64 -16.69 40.70
C ALA A 20 11.79 -16.21 39.51
N PRO A 21 11.32 -17.13 38.65
CA PRO A 21 10.41 -16.77 37.57
C PRO A 21 9.10 -16.22 38.13
N ARG A 22 8.53 -15.25 37.43
CA ARG A 22 7.17 -14.73 37.66
C ARG A 22 6.25 -15.20 36.55
N ASN A 23 4.95 -15.16 36.78
CA ASN A 23 3.99 -15.45 35.73
C ASN A 23 4.06 -14.38 34.63
N ASP A 24 4.27 -14.77 33.38
CA ASP A 24 4.47 -13.89 32.20
C ASP A 24 3.19 -13.15 31.76
N LYS A 25 2.25 -12.97 32.68
CA LYS A 25 0.96 -12.31 32.47
C LYS A 25 1.13 -10.91 31.89
N ALA A 26 2.13 -10.15 32.36
CA ALA A 26 2.40 -8.80 31.86
C ALA A 26 2.88 -8.80 30.40
N ILE A 27 3.80 -9.70 30.05
CA ILE A 27 4.33 -9.87 28.70
C ILE A 27 3.19 -10.28 27.75
N PHE A 28 2.41 -11.29 28.12
CA PHE A 28 1.29 -11.77 27.32
C PHE A 28 0.18 -10.72 27.16
N ALA A 29 -0.14 -9.99 28.23
CA ALA A 29 -1.13 -8.91 28.17
C ALA A 29 -0.69 -7.78 27.25
N ALA A 30 0.58 -7.35 27.32
CA ALA A 30 1.14 -6.34 26.44
C ALA A 30 1.07 -6.78 24.97
N MET A 31 1.46 -8.02 24.69
CA MET A 31 1.40 -8.58 23.34
C MET A 31 -0.03 -8.63 22.81
N THR A 32 -0.94 -9.23 23.58
CA THR A 32 -2.35 -9.36 23.20
C THR A 32 -3.00 -7.99 22.97
N SER A 33 -2.67 -7.00 23.80
CA SER A 33 -3.17 -5.63 23.64
C SER A 33 -2.70 -4.99 22.33
N LEU A 34 -1.41 -5.11 22.01
CA LEU A 34 -0.85 -4.56 20.77
C LEU A 34 -1.45 -5.23 19.52
N VAL A 35 -1.58 -6.56 19.55
CA VAL A 35 -2.18 -7.32 18.43
C VAL A 35 -3.66 -6.93 18.23
N LYS A 36 -4.43 -6.81 19.32
CA LYS A 36 -5.83 -6.37 19.25
C LYS A 36 -5.94 -4.93 18.72
N ALA A 37 -5.07 -4.03 19.16
CA ALA A 37 -5.04 -2.65 18.68
C ALA A 37 -4.72 -2.59 17.17
N GLN A 38 -3.74 -3.37 16.70
CA GLN A 38 -3.43 -3.46 15.27
C GLN A 38 -4.62 -3.97 14.46
N ALA A 39 -5.26 -5.05 14.90
CA ALA A 39 -6.41 -5.62 14.20
C ALA A 39 -7.61 -4.66 14.17
N TYR A 40 -7.82 -3.92 15.25
CA TYR A 40 -8.84 -2.88 15.30
C TYR A 40 -8.56 -1.76 14.29
N GLU A 41 -7.33 -1.27 14.20
CA GLU A 41 -6.96 -0.25 13.21
C GLU A 41 -7.12 -0.78 11.78
N LEU A 42 -6.63 -1.99 11.48
CA LEU A 42 -6.77 -2.60 10.16
C LEU A 42 -8.23 -2.78 9.72
N SER A 43 -9.13 -3.11 10.65
CA SER A 43 -10.56 -3.29 10.35
C SER A 43 -11.34 -1.98 10.29
N SER A 44 -10.97 -0.97 11.07
CA SER A 44 -11.69 0.32 11.15
C SER A 44 -11.22 1.35 10.12
N LEU A 45 -9.96 1.30 9.67
CA LEU A 45 -9.39 2.28 8.75
C LEU A 45 -10.17 2.45 7.44
N PRO A 46 -10.61 1.37 6.75
CA PRO A 46 -11.38 1.52 5.51
C PRO A 46 -12.69 2.29 5.66
N GLY A 47 -13.34 2.19 6.84
CA GLY A 47 -14.58 2.93 7.14
C GLY A 47 -14.33 4.37 7.59
N ARG A 48 -13.20 4.61 8.27
CA ARG A 48 -12.88 5.92 8.87
C ARG A 48 -12.19 6.89 7.90
N LYS A 49 -11.33 6.39 7.01
CA LYS A 49 -10.53 7.23 6.09
C LYS A 49 -10.95 7.02 4.64
N LYS A 50 -11.54 8.07 4.06
CA LYS A 50 -11.99 8.09 2.64
C LYS A 50 -10.83 8.25 1.65
N THR A 51 -9.73 8.86 2.09
CA THR A 51 -8.54 9.06 1.26
C THR A 51 -7.68 7.80 1.28
N LYS A 52 -7.29 7.31 0.09
CA LYS A 52 -6.34 6.20 -0.04
C LYS A 52 -5.00 6.60 0.59
N ALA A 53 -4.48 5.76 1.47
CA ALA A 53 -3.21 5.97 2.15
C ALA A 53 -2.54 4.62 2.44
N VAL A 54 -1.22 4.63 2.52
CA VAL A 54 -0.43 3.48 2.96
C VAL A 54 -0.14 3.64 4.44
N TYR A 55 -0.44 2.60 5.22
CA TYR A 55 -0.22 2.57 6.67
C TYR A 55 0.87 1.56 7.00
N GLN A 56 1.81 1.98 7.84
CA GLN A 56 2.79 1.09 8.46
C GLN A 56 2.56 1.08 9.97
N PHE A 57 2.24 -0.10 10.51
CA PHE A 57 2.09 -0.30 11.95
C PHE A 57 3.37 -0.91 12.52
N ASN A 58 3.94 -0.25 13.53
CA ASN A 58 5.06 -0.77 14.29
C ASN A 58 4.59 -1.04 15.73
N LEU A 59 4.58 -2.30 16.16
CA LEU A 59 4.13 -2.69 17.50
C LEU A 59 5.31 -2.66 18.45
N ILE A 60 5.24 -1.79 19.46
CA ILE A 60 6.33 -1.56 20.41
C ILE A 60 5.79 -1.71 21.82
N SER A 61 6.42 -2.56 22.61
CA SER A 61 6.17 -2.71 24.05
C SER A 61 7.36 -2.14 24.82
N VAL A 62 7.11 -1.12 25.64
CA VAL A 62 8.15 -0.48 26.45
C VAL A 62 8.29 -1.22 27.78
N VAL A 63 9.50 -1.70 28.05
CA VAL A 63 9.85 -2.49 29.23
C VAL A 63 10.44 -1.56 30.28
N GLY A 64 9.81 -1.52 31.45
CA GLY A 64 10.24 -0.74 32.63
C GLY A 64 11.27 -1.46 33.50
N ALA A 65 11.97 -2.45 32.96
CA ALA A 65 12.93 -3.31 33.67
C ALA A 65 14.18 -3.54 32.81
N ASP A 66 15.23 -4.08 33.44
CA ASP A 66 16.41 -4.54 32.71
C ASP A 66 16.05 -5.76 31.86
N MET A 67 16.52 -5.80 30.61
CA MET A 67 16.38 -6.96 29.71
C MET A 67 17.71 -7.66 29.52
N TYR A 68 17.67 -8.99 29.53
CA TYR A 68 18.82 -9.85 29.30
C TYR A 68 18.46 -10.94 28.30
N ARG A 69 19.38 -11.24 27.39
CA ARG A 69 19.32 -12.41 26.51
C ARG A 69 20.14 -13.52 27.14
N LEU A 70 19.54 -14.70 27.26
CA LEU A 70 20.20 -15.92 27.72
C LEU A 70 20.41 -16.84 26.52
N MET A 71 21.66 -17.20 26.25
CA MET A 71 22.04 -18.11 25.17
C MET A 71 22.63 -19.37 25.78
N PHE A 72 21.99 -20.50 25.51
CA PHE A 72 22.47 -21.83 25.92
C PHE A 72 23.57 -22.28 24.96
N ALA A 73 24.66 -22.84 25.50
CA ALA A 73 25.72 -23.40 24.70
C ALA A 73 25.20 -24.55 23.81
N PRO A 74 25.66 -24.68 22.56
CA PRO A 74 25.26 -25.77 21.68
C PRO A 74 25.53 -27.16 22.28
N ASN A 75 26.65 -27.29 23.01
CA ASN A 75 27.03 -28.49 23.74
C ASN A 75 27.49 -28.10 25.15
N GLY A 76 26.85 -28.64 26.20
CA GLY A 76 27.23 -28.43 27.61
C GLY A 76 26.23 -27.60 28.43
N SER A 77 26.63 -27.22 29.66
CA SER A 77 25.79 -26.49 30.63
C SER A 77 26.04 -24.97 30.67
N GLY A 78 26.82 -24.44 29.73
CA GLY A 78 27.15 -23.01 29.67
C GLY A 78 25.93 -22.17 29.32
N ILE A 79 25.61 -21.18 30.15
CA ILE A 79 24.64 -20.13 29.84
C ILE A 79 25.42 -18.83 29.72
N SER A 80 25.36 -18.19 28.56
CA SER A 80 25.87 -16.83 28.41
C SER A 80 24.73 -15.83 28.54
N THR A 81 25.02 -14.70 29.16
CA THR A 81 24.03 -13.68 29.49
C THR A 81 24.51 -12.34 28.95
N THR A 82 23.67 -11.71 28.13
CA THR A 82 23.98 -10.40 27.54
C THR A 82 22.87 -9.43 27.89
N LYS A 83 23.22 -8.29 28.48
CA LYS A 83 22.25 -7.21 28.68
C LYS A 83 21.87 -6.63 27.32
N ILE A 84 20.58 -6.53 27.05
CA ILE A 84 20.06 -6.01 25.79
C ILE A 84 19.03 -4.92 26.06
N ASP A 85 18.87 -4.03 25.08
CA ASP A 85 17.91 -2.93 25.17
C ASP A 85 16.70 -3.09 24.27
N SER A 86 16.76 -4.04 23.34
CA SER A 86 15.70 -4.30 22.40
C SER A 86 15.73 -5.76 21.98
N GLU A 87 14.54 -6.33 21.79
CA GLU A 87 14.36 -7.66 21.24
C GLU A 87 13.11 -7.71 20.36
N GLN A 88 13.11 -8.58 19.36
CA GLN A 88 11.93 -8.83 18.53
C GLN A 88 11.27 -10.15 18.94
N TYR A 89 9.94 -10.14 18.96
CA TYR A 89 9.12 -11.31 19.17
C TYR A 89 8.11 -11.45 18.03
N ILE A 90 8.04 -12.63 17.44
CA ILE A 90 7.04 -12.95 16.41
C ILE A 90 5.87 -13.66 17.10
N ALA A 91 4.80 -12.91 17.23
CA ALA A 91 3.56 -13.33 17.83
C ALA A 91 2.62 -13.93 16.76
N ARG A 92 2.29 -15.22 16.89
CA ARG A 92 1.25 -15.87 16.07
C ARG A 92 -0.07 -15.81 16.81
N TYR A 93 -1.04 -15.07 16.27
CA TYR A 93 -2.35 -14.88 16.89
C TYR A 93 -3.48 -15.09 15.89
N ILE A 94 -4.58 -15.66 16.36
CA ILE A 94 -5.83 -15.74 15.60
C ILE A 94 -6.71 -14.58 16.03
N VAL A 95 -6.95 -13.64 15.11
CA VAL A 95 -7.90 -12.53 15.32
C VAL A 95 -8.99 -12.63 14.26
N SER A 96 -10.26 -12.61 14.70
CA SER A 96 -11.42 -12.71 13.81
C SER A 96 -11.37 -13.93 12.87
N LYS A 97 -11.02 -15.11 13.42
CA LYS A 97 -10.85 -16.39 12.69
C LYS A 97 -9.80 -16.36 11.57
N ARG A 98 -8.95 -15.32 11.52
CA ARG A 98 -7.80 -15.24 10.62
C ARG A 98 -6.52 -15.28 11.42
N GLU A 99 -5.60 -16.10 10.95
CA GLU A 99 -4.26 -16.15 11.48
C GLU A 99 -3.47 -14.92 11.03
N SER A 100 -2.77 -14.30 11.98
CA SER A 100 -1.90 -13.16 11.72
C SER A 100 -0.59 -13.32 12.49
N PHE A 101 0.49 -12.93 11.83
CA PHE A 101 1.81 -12.83 12.44
C PHE A 101 2.09 -11.37 12.74
N SER A 102 2.30 -11.07 14.01
CA SER A 102 2.60 -9.74 14.51
C SER A 102 4.02 -9.70 15.02
N ARG A 103 4.85 -8.84 14.42
CA ARG A 103 6.19 -8.58 14.94
C ARG A 103 6.12 -7.50 16.02
N ILE A 104 6.40 -7.90 17.25
CA ILE A 104 6.37 -7.02 18.43
C ILE A 104 7.80 -6.75 18.84
N ARG A 105 8.16 -5.48 19.00
CA ARG A 105 9.46 -5.07 19.50
C ARG A 105 9.34 -4.75 20.99
N PHE A 106 10.01 -5.52 21.83
CA PHE A 106 10.23 -5.16 23.22
C PHE A 106 11.45 -4.25 23.30
N ILE A 107 11.31 -3.12 23.98
CA ILE A 107 12.39 -2.13 24.11
C ILE A 107 12.43 -1.56 25.52
N THR A 108 13.62 -1.39 26.09
CA THR A 108 13.78 -0.74 27.39
C THR A 108 13.42 0.74 27.29
N SER A 109 12.94 1.32 28.39
CA SER A 109 12.63 2.76 28.46
C SER A 109 13.81 3.64 28.02
N LYS A 110 15.05 3.22 28.35
CA LYS A 110 16.28 3.95 27.99
C LYS A 110 16.50 4.03 26.47
N ALA A 111 16.13 2.98 25.73
CA ALA A 111 16.35 2.90 24.29
C ALA A 111 15.15 3.38 23.47
N PHE A 112 13.98 3.55 24.10
CA PHE A 112 12.76 3.95 23.41
C PHE A 112 12.92 5.26 22.64
N ARG A 113 13.61 6.26 23.21
CA ARG A 113 13.81 7.55 22.54
C ARG A 113 14.58 7.39 21.23
N SER A 114 15.70 6.67 21.24
CA SER A 114 16.50 6.41 20.04
C SER A 114 15.69 5.64 18.99
N ALA A 115 14.87 4.67 19.40
CA ALA A 115 14.02 3.94 18.48
C ALA A 115 12.95 4.82 17.85
N LEU A 116 12.38 5.78 18.59
CA LEU A 116 11.43 6.75 18.05
C LEU A 116 12.08 7.61 16.96
N ASP A 117 13.32 8.06 17.16
CA ASP A 117 14.07 8.81 16.16
C ASP A 117 14.31 7.96 14.89
N ASP A 118 14.61 6.68 15.05
CA ASP A 118 14.74 5.75 13.91
C ASP A 118 13.43 5.54 13.16
N TYR A 119 12.29 5.46 13.85
CA TYR A 119 10.98 5.40 13.20
C TYR A 119 10.65 6.70 12.47
N GLY A 120 11.07 7.86 12.98
CA GLY A 120 10.95 9.14 12.28
C GLY A 120 11.76 9.17 10.97
N LYS A 121 13.00 8.66 11.00
CA LYS A 121 13.83 8.50 9.80
C LYS A 121 13.19 7.53 8.80
N LEU A 122 12.71 6.38 9.29
CA LEU A 122 12.02 5.39 8.47
C LEU A 122 10.77 5.97 7.80
N HIS A 123 9.95 6.71 8.56
CA HIS A 123 8.78 7.38 8.02
C HIS A 123 9.17 8.35 6.91
N SER A 124 10.18 9.19 7.15
CA SER A 124 10.67 10.17 6.16
C SER A 124 11.19 9.49 4.89
N ALA A 125 11.95 8.40 5.05
CA ALA A 125 12.45 7.60 3.94
C ALA A 125 11.30 6.96 3.14
N ASN A 126 10.29 6.42 3.82
CA ASN A 126 9.11 5.84 3.19
C ASN A 126 8.30 6.88 2.42
N VAL A 127 8.04 8.06 3.01
CA VAL A 127 7.32 9.15 2.32
C VAL A 127 8.03 9.51 1.02
N LYS A 128 9.36 9.68 1.07
CA LYS A 128 10.18 9.95 -0.12
C LYS A 128 10.09 8.82 -1.14
N TRP A 129 10.24 7.57 -0.69
CA TRP A 129 10.20 6.41 -1.57
C TRP A 129 8.84 6.22 -2.25
N PHE A 130 7.74 6.23 -1.48
CA PHE A 130 6.39 6.12 -2.03
C PHE A 130 6.05 7.27 -2.98
N GLY A 131 6.47 8.51 -2.66
CA GLY A 131 6.32 9.64 -3.58
C GLY A 131 7.08 9.45 -4.90
N GLY A 132 8.30 8.91 -4.81
CA GLY A 132 9.09 8.53 -5.98
C GLY A 132 8.42 7.43 -6.82
N GLN A 133 7.93 6.36 -6.18
CA GLN A 133 7.23 5.27 -6.87
C GLN A 133 5.93 5.75 -7.53
N GLN A 134 5.18 6.63 -6.87
CA GLN A 134 3.99 7.23 -7.45
C GLN A 134 4.35 8.06 -8.69
N THR A 135 5.42 8.85 -8.61
CA THR A 135 5.89 9.66 -9.74
C THR A 135 6.29 8.76 -10.91
N ALA A 136 7.13 7.76 -10.64
CA ALA A 136 7.60 6.80 -11.64
C ALA A 136 6.46 5.98 -12.28
N PHE A 137 5.38 5.69 -11.54
CA PHE A 137 4.20 5.02 -12.06
C PHE A 137 3.47 5.88 -13.12
N TYR A 138 3.34 7.19 -12.86
CA TYR A 138 2.68 8.12 -13.78
C TYR A 138 3.59 8.62 -14.91
N GLU A 139 4.89 8.56 -14.72
CA GLU A 139 5.87 8.87 -15.75
C GLU A 139 5.65 7.96 -16.96
N ASP A 140 5.44 8.58 -18.13
CA ASP A 140 5.17 7.90 -19.39
C ASP A 140 4.07 6.82 -19.30
N ILE A 141 3.10 6.99 -18.40
CA ILE A 141 2.06 5.98 -18.12
C ILE A 141 1.32 5.53 -19.38
N ILE A 142 1.06 6.47 -20.28
CA ILE A 142 0.38 6.24 -21.56
C ILE A 142 1.16 5.36 -22.53
N LYS A 143 2.47 5.15 -22.31
CA LYS A 143 3.32 4.27 -23.13
C LYS A 143 3.40 2.84 -22.59
N ASP A 144 2.89 2.60 -21.39
CA ASP A 144 2.90 1.30 -20.72
C ASP A 144 1.47 0.72 -20.67
N HIS A 145 1.25 -0.34 -21.44
CA HIS A 145 -0.06 -0.97 -21.59
C HIS A 145 -0.63 -1.46 -20.25
N ASP A 146 0.20 -2.03 -19.38
CA ASP A 146 -0.29 -2.59 -18.11
C ASP A 146 -0.70 -1.49 -17.14
N ARG A 147 0.04 -0.37 -17.12
CA ARG A 147 -0.33 0.78 -16.31
C ARG A 147 -1.58 1.46 -16.82
N ILE A 148 -1.75 1.62 -18.14
CA ILE A 148 -2.99 2.12 -18.74
C ILE A 148 -4.18 1.28 -18.30
N ARG A 149 -4.06 -0.04 -18.49
CA ARG A 149 -5.09 -1.03 -18.17
C ARG A 149 -5.48 -1.01 -16.70
N SER A 150 -4.51 -0.79 -15.80
CA SER A 150 -4.78 -0.72 -14.36
C SER A 150 -5.75 0.41 -13.94
N LEU A 151 -5.87 1.45 -14.77
CA LEU A 151 -6.72 2.62 -14.50
C LEU A 151 -7.92 2.74 -15.47
N SER A 152 -8.11 1.81 -16.40
CA SER A 152 -9.14 1.90 -17.46
C SER A 152 -10.55 2.11 -16.89
N LYS A 153 -10.89 1.38 -15.82
CA LYS A 153 -12.19 1.51 -15.14
C LYS A 153 -12.41 2.90 -14.53
N ALA A 154 -11.35 3.48 -13.95
CA ALA A 154 -11.42 4.81 -13.36
C ALA A 154 -11.59 5.88 -14.44
N PHE A 155 -10.91 5.72 -15.59
CA PHE A 155 -11.07 6.57 -16.76
C PHE A 155 -12.47 6.46 -17.37
N ASN A 156 -12.93 5.25 -17.67
CA ASN A 156 -14.25 4.99 -18.23
C ASN A 156 -15.36 5.57 -17.35
N ALA A 157 -15.27 5.42 -16.03
CA ALA A 157 -16.23 5.99 -15.09
C ALA A 157 -16.36 7.53 -15.18
N GLN A 158 -15.31 8.25 -15.58
CA GLN A 158 -15.35 9.70 -15.74
C GLN A 158 -15.99 10.17 -17.05
N ILE A 159 -15.88 9.36 -18.10
CA ILE A 159 -16.28 9.77 -19.45
C ILE A 159 -17.59 9.13 -19.92
N LYS A 160 -17.90 7.90 -19.49
CA LYS A 160 -18.93 7.03 -20.10
C LYS A 160 -20.24 7.76 -20.34
N HIS A 161 -20.85 8.31 -19.29
CA HIS A 161 -22.15 8.97 -19.41
C HIS A 161 -22.11 10.22 -20.29
N LYS A 162 -21.03 11.01 -20.20
CA LYS A 162 -20.90 12.29 -20.92
C LYS A 162 -20.68 12.09 -22.41
N VAL A 163 -19.88 11.09 -22.77
CA VAL A 163 -19.60 10.77 -24.17
C VAL A 163 -20.78 10.02 -24.78
N LYS A 164 -21.30 8.98 -24.09
CA LYS A 164 -22.43 8.18 -24.57
C LYS A 164 -23.65 9.02 -24.92
N TRP A 165 -24.06 9.90 -24.00
CA TRP A 165 -25.20 10.80 -24.24
C TRP A 165 -25.07 11.60 -25.53
N ARG A 166 -23.87 12.12 -25.81
CA ARG A 166 -23.62 12.95 -27.00
C ARG A 166 -23.61 12.12 -28.28
N VAL A 167 -22.99 10.94 -28.22
CA VAL A 167 -22.94 10.01 -29.35
C VAL A 167 -24.35 9.52 -29.71
N GLU A 168 -25.17 9.16 -28.71
CA GLU A 168 -26.56 8.73 -28.91
C GLU A 168 -27.44 9.84 -29.49
N ALA A 169 -27.19 11.10 -29.12
CA ALA A 169 -27.91 12.25 -29.65
C ALA A 169 -27.65 12.48 -31.15
N GLN A 170 -26.44 12.19 -31.63
CA GLN A 170 -26.04 12.39 -33.03
C GLN A 170 -26.38 11.19 -33.92
N PHE A 171 -26.02 9.98 -33.49
CA PHE A 171 -26.01 8.80 -34.37
C PHE A 171 -27.13 7.79 -34.10
N LYS A 172 -27.91 7.93 -33.00
CA LYS A 172 -29.03 7.07 -32.58
C LYS A 172 -28.77 5.54 -32.64
N ASN A 173 -28.79 4.87 -31.48
CA ASN A 173 -28.73 3.40 -31.35
C ASN A 173 -27.43 2.72 -31.85
N LEU A 174 -26.26 3.29 -31.55
CA LEU A 174 -24.97 2.60 -31.75
C LEU A 174 -24.82 1.46 -30.74
N LYS A 175 -25.06 0.21 -31.17
CA LYS A 175 -25.01 -0.99 -30.29
C LYS A 175 -23.66 -1.20 -29.59
N ASN A 176 -22.55 -0.73 -30.17
CA ASN A 176 -21.20 -1.00 -29.71
C ASN A 176 -20.59 0.13 -28.86
N PHE A 177 -21.34 1.21 -28.58
CA PHE A 177 -20.81 2.34 -27.81
C PHE A 177 -20.92 2.16 -26.28
N ASP A 178 -21.33 0.98 -25.80
CA ASP A 178 -21.47 0.70 -24.36
C ASP A 178 -20.20 0.11 -23.71
N GLU A 179 -19.22 -0.25 -24.53
CA GLU A 179 -17.93 -0.83 -24.11
C GLU A 179 -16.96 0.23 -23.58
N GLU A 180 -15.97 -0.22 -22.80
CA GLU A 180 -14.89 0.66 -22.34
C GLU A 180 -13.99 0.99 -23.53
N PRO A 181 -13.55 2.25 -23.71
CA PRO A 181 -12.59 2.55 -24.76
C PRO A 181 -11.26 1.86 -24.52
N PHE A 182 -10.61 1.52 -25.62
CA PHE A 182 -9.23 1.07 -25.63
C PHE A 182 -8.32 2.29 -25.71
N LEU A 183 -7.22 2.27 -24.95
CA LEU A 183 -6.22 3.32 -24.96
C LEU A 183 -4.90 2.71 -25.43
N SER A 184 -4.35 3.21 -26.53
CA SER A 184 -3.09 2.74 -27.11
C SER A 184 -2.19 3.92 -27.47
N TRP A 185 -0.89 3.75 -27.27
CA TRP A 185 0.09 4.75 -27.70
C TRP A 185 0.57 4.46 -29.11
N ASN A 186 0.34 5.41 -30.01
CA ASN A 186 0.92 5.36 -31.34
C ASN A 186 2.31 5.98 -31.33
N SER A 187 3.35 5.13 -31.30
CA SER A 187 4.74 5.59 -31.27
C SER A 187 5.18 6.30 -32.55
N LYS A 188 4.55 6.02 -33.70
CA LYS A 188 4.89 6.67 -34.99
C LYS A 188 4.34 8.09 -35.07
N ARG A 189 3.12 8.29 -34.56
CA ARG A 189 2.40 9.58 -34.60
C ARG A 189 2.58 10.39 -33.31
N ASN A 190 3.17 9.79 -32.27
CA ASN A 190 3.39 10.38 -30.95
C ASN A 190 2.07 10.94 -30.35
N VAL A 191 1.01 10.12 -30.45
CA VAL A 191 -0.36 10.46 -30.03
C VAL A 191 -0.97 9.29 -29.27
N LEU A 192 -1.79 9.60 -28.28
CA LEU A 192 -2.62 8.61 -27.59
C LEU A 192 -3.90 8.39 -28.39
N GLU A 193 -4.17 7.15 -28.78
CA GLU A 193 -5.41 6.75 -29.43
C GLU A 193 -6.44 6.35 -28.38
N VAL A 194 -7.66 6.85 -28.56
CA VAL A 194 -8.85 6.50 -27.76
C VAL A 194 -9.83 5.79 -28.68
N SER A 195 -9.88 4.46 -28.59
CA SER A 195 -10.56 3.65 -29.61
C SER A 195 -11.86 3.04 -29.11
N TYR A 196 -12.87 3.08 -29.98
CA TYR A 196 -14.17 2.45 -29.80
C TYR A 196 -14.48 1.59 -31.03
N TRP A 197 -15.17 0.46 -30.85
CA TRP A 197 -15.64 -0.39 -31.96
C TRP A 197 -16.83 0.25 -32.71
N VAL A 198 -16.58 1.37 -33.39
CA VAL A 198 -17.55 2.16 -34.16
C VAL A 198 -17.02 2.47 -35.56
N ASP A 199 -17.89 2.96 -36.44
CA ASP A 199 -17.53 3.29 -37.83
C ASP A 199 -16.66 4.56 -37.91
N GLU A 200 -15.89 4.70 -38.98
CA GLU A 200 -14.99 5.84 -39.22
C GLU A 200 -15.70 7.19 -39.18
N GLU A 201 -16.96 7.27 -39.63
CA GLU A 201 -17.78 8.50 -39.55
C GLU A 201 -17.96 8.97 -38.10
N VAL A 202 -18.17 8.03 -37.17
CA VAL A 202 -18.30 8.34 -35.74
C VAL A 202 -16.96 8.80 -35.17
N VAL A 203 -15.86 8.13 -35.54
CA VAL A 203 -14.51 8.52 -35.12
C VAL A 203 -14.16 9.92 -35.60
N GLN A 204 -14.45 10.24 -36.86
CA GLN A 204 -14.22 11.57 -37.41
C GLN A 204 -15.01 12.63 -36.62
N TRP A 205 -16.29 12.38 -36.36
CA TRP A 205 -17.11 13.30 -35.57
C TRP A 205 -16.61 13.48 -34.13
N LEU A 206 -16.13 12.41 -33.48
CA LEU A 206 -15.52 12.47 -32.14
C LEU A 206 -14.26 13.35 -32.13
N ASN A 207 -13.45 13.28 -33.19
CA ASN A 207 -12.26 14.13 -33.37
C ASN A 207 -12.61 15.60 -33.60
N GLU A 208 -13.73 15.90 -34.27
CA GLU A 208 -14.19 17.27 -34.53
C GLU A 208 -14.96 17.90 -33.33
N SER A 209 -15.47 17.06 -32.42
CA SER A 209 -16.30 17.49 -31.29
C SER A 209 -15.49 18.06 -30.12
N LYS A 210 -15.35 19.40 -30.06
CA LYS A 210 -14.63 20.11 -28.98
C LYS A 210 -15.12 19.77 -27.58
N ASP A 211 -16.42 19.56 -27.41
CA ASP A 211 -17.02 19.20 -26.13
C ASP A 211 -16.54 17.83 -25.63
N ILE A 212 -16.49 16.84 -26.54
CA ILE A 212 -16.04 15.50 -26.21
C ILE A 212 -14.53 15.50 -25.98
N GLN A 213 -13.78 16.20 -26.82
CA GLN A 213 -12.34 16.41 -26.64
C GLN A 213 -12.04 16.97 -25.24
N GLY A 214 -12.76 18.00 -24.79
CA GLY A 214 -12.59 18.56 -23.45
C GLY A 214 -12.93 17.59 -22.32
N VAL A 215 -13.92 16.70 -22.51
CA VAL A 215 -14.25 15.65 -21.53
C VAL A 215 -13.12 14.62 -21.43
N ILE A 216 -12.59 14.17 -22.56
CA ILE A 216 -11.47 13.21 -22.59
C ILE A 216 -10.21 13.83 -22.02
N GLU A 217 -9.85 15.05 -22.42
CA GLU A 217 -8.68 15.77 -21.92
C GLU A 217 -8.73 15.89 -20.38
N ALA A 218 -9.86 16.30 -19.83
CA ALA A 218 -10.05 16.41 -18.39
C ALA A 218 -9.89 15.05 -17.68
N ALA A 219 -10.40 13.97 -18.27
CA ALA A 219 -10.29 12.63 -17.71
C ALA A 219 -8.86 12.06 -17.82
N LEU A 220 -8.17 12.27 -18.94
CA LEU A 220 -6.77 11.89 -19.12
C LEU A 220 -5.87 12.61 -18.12
N LYS A 221 -6.09 13.91 -17.92
CA LYS A 221 -5.37 14.69 -16.90
C LYS A 221 -5.69 14.23 -15.48
N GLY A 222 -6.96 13.95 -15.18
CA GLY A 222 -7.41 13.54 -13.85
C GLY A 222 -6.96 12.14 -13.44
N VAL A 223 -6.99 11.19 -14.38
CA VAL A 223 -6.71 9.77 -14.10
C VAL A 223 -5.26 9.41 -14.37
N TYR A 224 -4.73 9.81 -15.53
CA TYR A 224 -3.40 9.43 -16.01
C TYR A 224 -2.35 10.53 -15.81
N ARG A 225 -2.74 11.75 -15.39
CA ARG A 225 -1.84 12.94 -15.38
C ARG A 225 -1.25 13.26 -16.76
N TYR A 226 -1.94 12.84 -17.81
CA TYR A 226 -1.53 13.08 -19.18
C TYR A 226 -2.15 14.38 -19.70
N SER A 227 -1.36 15.17 -20.42
CA SER A 227 -1.81 16.42 -21.07
C SER A 227 -1.20 16.58 -22.47
N GLY A 228 -0.72 15.48 -23.06
CA GLY A 228 -0.23 15.46 -24.43
C GLY A 228 -1.37 15.28 -25.45
N PRO A 229 -1.03 15.20 -26.75
CA PRO A 229 -2.00 15.02 -27.80
C PRO A 229 -2.70 13.66 -27.71
N PHE A 230 -3.97 13.63 -28.04
CA PHE A 230 -4.74 12.40 -28.21
C PHE A 230 -5.71 12.57 -29.38
N GLU A 231 -6.22 11.45 -29.86
CA GLU A 231 -7.26 11.41 -30.90
C GLU A 231 -8.11 10.16 -30.74
N PHE A 232 -9.26 10.13 -31.39
CA PHE A 232 -10.06 8.92 -31.54
C PHE A 232 -9.60 8.16 -32.78
N ASP A 233 -9.57 6.84 -32.68
CA ASP A 233 -9.26 5.95 -33.81
C ASP A 233 -10.11 4.66 -33.75
N VAL A 234 -10.21 3.94 -34.86
CA VAL A 234 -10.79 2.59 -34.86
C VAL A 234 -9.78 1.59 -34.27
N PRO A 235 -10.19 0.65 -33.40
CA PRO A 235 -9.29 -0.36 -32.88
C PRO A 235 -8.80 -1.29 -33.99
N PHE A 236 -7.51 -1.62 -33.98
CA PHE A 236 -6.88 -2.61 -34.87
C PHE A 236 -7.25 -4.05 -34.53
#